data_AF-A0A5P1DGE3-F1
#
_entry.id   AF-A0A5P1DGE3-F1
#
_cell.length_a   1.000
_cell.length_b   1.000
_cell.length_c   1.000
_cell.angle_alpha   90.00
_cell.angle_beta   90.00
_cell.angle_gamma   90.00
#
_symmetry.space_group_name_H-M   'P 1'
#
loop_
_entity.id
_entity.type
_entity.pdbx_description
1 polymer ?
#
loop_
_entity_poly.entity_id
_entity_poly.type
_entity_poly.pdbx_seq_one_letter_code
_entity_poly.pdbx_strand_id
1 'polypeptide(L)'
;MELNKLSQIASLSEAVLQQVEQTKRDTAKIFRVLKETRTLTATNTFQAHVRVTGTDLLIVVATPGPWDDDQGIRAVVASYDGVVHLDEFLPVGAPLSESRQGGGGRRYAAVFREAPQVNVVIHVHTPYLGGWAAAHRVFPLNYAAAQRVTLARELPVYIDRRQPESRFILDALAADPHVPAVLEANGGATFFGPRLLQSAQWILLFEEGAYFQALGENLGGVQPFGEGVLEQQWRMTGLWEEGRKLIQHQRAPS
;
A
#
# COMPACT_ATOMS: atom_id res chain seq x y z
N MET A 1 -28.69 30.85 -6.22
CA MET A 1 -27.42 31.56 -6.46
C MET A 1 -26.31 30.77 -5.78
N GLU A 2 -25.89 29.63 -6.34
CA GLU A 2 -24.69 28.89 -5.86
C GLU A 2 -24.18 27.81 -6.84
N LEU A 3 -24.22 28.10 -8.14
CA LEU A 3 -23.73 27.17 -9.19
C LEU A 3 -22.39 27.61 -9.82
N ASN A 4 -21.68 28.58 -9.22
CA ASN A 4 -20.54 29.25 -9.87
C ASN A 4 -19.23 29.23 -9.04
N LYS A 5 -18.94 28.15 -8.31
CA LYS A 5 -17.67 27.97 -7.59
C LYS A 5 -16.73 26.90 -8.16
N LEU A 6 -16.96 26.39 -9.38
CA LEU A 6 -16.19 25.27 -9.96
C LEU A 6 -15.48 25.59 -11.29
N SER A 7 -14.95 26.80 -11.44
CA SER A 7 -14.02 27.08 -12.54
C SER A 7 -12.60 26.67 -12.12
N GLN A 8 -12.29 25.38 -12.31
CA GLN A 8 -10.97 24.82 -12.71
C GLN A 8 -10.81 23.34 -12.27
N ILE A 9 -11.86 22.53 -12.37
CA ILE A 9 -11.68 21.08 -12.57
C ILE A 9 -11.38 20.91 -14.06
N ALA A 10 -10.20 20.42 -14.44
CA ALA A 10 -10.02 19.88 -15.79
C ALA A 10 -11.01 18.70 -15.91
N SER A 11 -12.08 18.85 -16.71
CA SER A 11 -13.36 18.12 -16.60
C SER A 11 -13.25 16.64 -16.21
N LEU A 12 -13.14 16.36 -14.92
CA LEU A 12 -13.24 15.01 -14.39
C LEU A 12 -14.69 14.57 -14.55
N SER A 13 -14.90 13.35 -15.02
CA SER A 13 -16.26 12.81 -15.12
C SER A 13 -16.87 12.66 -13.72
N GLU A 14 -18.19 12.65 -13.66
CA GLU A 14 -18.91 12.42 -12.40
C GLU A 14 -18.48 11.10 -11.73
N ALA A 15 -18.22 10.05 -12.52
CA ALA A 15 -17.72 8.77 -12.03
C ALA A 15 -16.36 8.91 -11.33
N VAL A 16 -15.43 9.71 -11.86
CA VAL A 16 -14.12 9.95 -11.22
C VAL A 16 -14.30 10.73 -9.91
N LEU A 17 -15.17 11.75 -9.89
CA LEU A 17 -15.46 12.51 -8.67
C LEU A 17 -16.10 11.63 -7.59
N GLN A 18 -17.02 10.73 -7.96
CA GLN A 18 -17.58 9.74 -7.03
C GLN A 18 -16.51 8.78 -6.49
N GLN A 19 -15.56 8.35 -7.33
CA GLN A 19 -14.45 7.51 -6.91
C GLN A 19 -13.49 8.27 -5.97
N VAL A 20 -13.24 9.56 -6.20
CA VAL A 20 -12.46 10.42 -5.28
C VAL A 20 -13.11 10.45 -3.91
N GLU A 21 -14.41 10.75 -3.84
CA GLU A 21 -15.15 10.82 -2.58
C GLU A 21 -15.19 9.47 -1.85
N GLN A 22 -15.34 8.36 -2.59
CA GLN A 22 -15.25 7.03 -2.00
C GLN A 22 -13.85 6.74 -1.45
N THR A 23 -12.80 7.10 -2.21
CA THR A 23 -11.40 6.94 -1.80
C THR A 23 -11.09 7.73 -0.53
N LYS A 24 -11.60 8.96 -0.41
CA LYS A 24 -11.47 9.80 0.80
C LYS A 24 -12.17 9.16 2.00
N ARG A 25 -13.42 8.67 1.84
CA ARG A 25 -14.15 7.98 2.91
C ARG A 25 -13.45 6.71 3.38
N ASP A 26 -12.98 5.88 2.45
CA ASP A 26 -12.26 4.65 2.79
C ASP A 26 -10.94 4.96 3.48
N THR A 27 -10.22 5.99 3.02
CA THR A 27 -8.97 6.45 3.66
C THR A 27 -9.21 7.00 5.06
N ALA A 28 -10.30 7.74 5.29
CA ALA A 28 -10.66 8.21 6.63
C ALA A 28 -10.95 7.04 7.58
N LYS A 29 -11.65 6.00 7.10
CA LYS A 29 -11.87 4.76 7.86
C LYS A 29 -10.55 4.04 8.15
N ILE A 30 -9.69 3.88 7.13
CA ILE A 30 -8.37 3.24 7.27
C ILE A 30 -7.54 4.01 8.30
N PHE A 31 -7.46 5.33 8.17
CA PHE A 31 -6.69 6.18 9.07
C PHE A 31 -7.11 6.00 10.51
N ARG A 32 -8.43 6.08 10.79
CA ARG A 32 -8.96 5.85 12.13
C ARG A 32 -8.54 4.48 12.67
N VAL A 33 -8.77 3.42 11.90
CA VAL A 33 -8.44 2.04 12.33
C VAL A 33 -6.94 1.91 12.61
N LEU A 34 -6.08 2.25 11.65
CA LEU A 34 -4.64 2.05 11.79
C LEU A 34 -4.02 2.96 12.88
N LYS A 35 -4.62 4.12 13.15
CA LYS A 35 -4.22 4.99 14.26
C LYS A 35 -4.65 4.40 15.62
N GLU A 36 -5.91 3.96 15.74
CA GLU A 36 -6.45 3.38 16.97
C GLU A 36 -5.75 2.06 17.36
N THR A 37 -5.38 1.25 16.37
CA THR A 37 -4.61 0.01 16.58
C THR A 37 -3.11 0.25 16.76
N ARG A 38 -2.64 1.51 16.70
CA ARG A 38 -1.21 1.87 16.72
C ARG A 38 -0.38 1.20 15.63
N THR A 39 -1.02 0.85 14.52
CA THR A 39 -0.36 0.34 13.32
C THR A 39 0.41 1.45 12.61
N LEU A 40 -0.12 2.68 12.60
CA LEU A 40 0.64 3.84 12.15
C LEU A 40 1.63 4.31 13.21
N THR A 41 2.79 4.75 12.75
CA THR A 41 3.72 5.54 13.56
C THR A 41 3.11 6.90 13.94
N ALA A 42 3.70 7.57 14.94
CA ALA A 42 3.19 8.83 15.48
C ALA A 42 3.08 9.97 14.46
N THR A 43 3.81 9.90 13.35
CA THR A 43 3.73 10.89 12.26
C THR A 43 2.52 10.69 11.35
N ASN A 44 1.71 9.65 11.59
CA ASN A 44 0.57 9.27 10.76
C ASN A 44 0.95 9.08 9.28
N THR A 45 2.15 8.62 8.94
CA THR A 45 2.55 8.50 7.53
C THR A 45 1.79 7.38 6.83
N PHE A 46 0.86 7.76 5.95
CA PHE A 46 0.14 6.89 5.02
C PHE A 46 -0.21 7.70 3.77
N GLN A 47 0.16 7.19 2.60
CA GLN A 47 -0.21 7.76 1.30
C GLN A 47 -0.65 6.64 0.36
N ALA A 48 -1.85 6.74 -0.20
CA ALA A 48 -2.37 5.79 -1.17
C ALA A 48 -2.49 6.43 -2.56
N HIS A 49 -2.11 5.67 -3.57
CA HIS A 49 -2.25 5.96 -4.99
C HIS A 49 -3.24 4.94 -5.55
N VAL A 50 -4.39 5.40 -6.02
CA VAL A 50 -5.49 4.53 -6.47
C VAL A 50 -5.74 4.74 -7.95
N ARG A 51 -5.74 3.66 -8.72
CA ARG A 51 -5.99 3.68 -10.16
C ARG A 51 -7.42 4.15 -10.46
N VAL A 52 -7.56 5.04 -11.44
CA VAL A 52 -8.83 5.25 -12.15
C VAL A 52 -8.87 4.30 -13.34
N THR A 53 -9.80 3.35 -13.33
CA THR A 53 -9.85 2.28 -14.35
C THR A 53 -10.07 2.85 -15.75
N GLY A 54 -9.28 2.37 -16.72
CA GLY A 54 -9.41 2.77 -18.12
C GLY A 54 -8.76 4.12 -18.46
N THR A 55 -8.07 4.75 -17.51
CA THR A 55 -7.35 6.02 -17.72
C THR A 55 -5.90 5.90 -17.21
N ASP A 56 -5.12 6.95 -17.44
CA ASP A 56 -3.79 7.15 -16.87
C ASP A 56 -3.83 8.02 -15.60
N LEU A 57 -5.00 8.17 -14.96
CA LEU A 57 -5.17 8.97 -13.76
C LEU A 57 -4.99 8.14 -12.48
N LEU A 58 -4.39 8.78 -11.49
CA LEU A 58 -4.33 8.31 -10.11
C LEU A 58 -5.06 9.27 -9.19
N ILE A 59 -5.85 8.72 -8.28
CA ILE A 59 -6.34 9.42 -7.10
C ILE A 59 -5.30 9.21 -6.01
N VAL A 60 -4.70 10.30 -5.54
CA VAL A 60 -3.67 10.30 -4.50
C VAL A 60 -4.26 10.93 -3.25
N VAL A 61 -4.24 10.19 -2.15
CA VAL A 61 -4.71 10.61 -0.83
C VAL A 61 -3.64 10.35 0.20
N ALA A 62 -3.57 11.22 1.21
CA ALA A 62 -2.69 11.06 2.35
C ALA A 62 -3.45 11.33 3.63
N THR A 63 -3.01 10.71 4.72
CA THR A 63 -3.48 11.00 6.06
C THR A 63 -2.92 12.35 6.54
N PRO A 64 -3.68 13.11 7.33
CA PRO A 64 -3.20 14.34 7.92
C PRO A 64 -2.11 14.07 8.96
N GLY A 65 -1.19 15.01 9.08
CA GLY A 65 -0.20 15.03 10.14
C GLY A 65 -0.86 15.19 11.52
N PRO A 66 -0.19 14.75 12.59
CA PRO A 66 -0.70 14.92 13.95
C PRO A 66 -0.82 16.38 14.39
N TRP A 67 -0.17 17.31 13.67
CA TRP A 67 -0.15 18.74 13.95
C TRP A 67 -1.07 19.55 13.03
N ASP A 68 -1.74 18.91 12.06
CA ASP A 68 -2.63 19.62 11.15
C ASP A 68 -3.93 20.00 11.86
N ASP A 69 -4.35 21.26 11.73
CA ASP A 69 -5.62 21.74 12.29
C ASP A 69 -6.83 21.01 11.66
N ASP A 70 -6.74 20.74 10.35
CA ASP A 70 -7.73 19.97 9.61
C ASP A 70 -7.30 18.50 9.51
N GLN A 71 -8.09 17.63 10.12
CA GLN A 71 -7.89 16.17 10.11
C GLN A 71 -8.66 15.48 8.96
N GLY A 72 -9.22 16.25 8.02
CA GLY A 72 -9.89 15.75 6.82
C GLY A 72 -8.93 15.09 5.82
N ILE A 73 -9.44 14.09 5.10
CA ILE A 73 -8.70 13.50 3.97
C ILE A 73 -8.90 14.38 2.74
N ARG A 74 -7.79 14.83 2.17
CA ARG A 74 -7.74 15.58 0.91
C ARG A 74 -7.17 14.72 -0.21
N ALA A 75 -7.68 14.93 -1.42
CA ALA A 75 -7.31 14.20 -2.61
C ALA A 75 -6.64 15.08 -3.66
N VAL A 76 -5.77 14.45 -4.44
CA VAL A 76 -5.22 14.95 -5.70
C VAL A 76 -5.59 13.95 -6.77
N VAL A 77 -5.95 14.42 -7.96
CA VAL A 77 -6.03 13.58 -9.16
C VAL A 77 -4.96 14.03 -10.14
N ALA A 78 -4.08 13.12 -10.53
CA ALA A 78 -2.99 13.43 -11.46
C ALA A 78 -2.77 12.30 -12.46
N SER A 79 -2.36 12.65 -13.69
CA SER A 79 -1.97 11.68 -14.71
C SER A 79 -0.61 11.06 -14.41
N TYR A 80 -0.28 9.94 -15.06
CA TYR A 80 1.02 9.29 -14.96
C TYR A 80 2.21 10.17 -15.35
N ASP A 81 1.98 11.23 -16.13
CA ASP A 81 3.01 12.19 -16.54
C ASP A 81 3.08 13.42 -15.59
N GLY A 82 2.19 13.46 -14.60
CA GLY A 82 2.17 14.46 -13.54
C GLY A 82 1.31 15.69 -13.82
N VAL A 83 0.41 15.63 -14.82
CA VAL A 83 -0.59 16.67 -15.02
C VAL A 83 -1.64 16.55 -13.92
N VAL A 84 -1.89 17.64 -13.20
CA VAL A 84 -2.86 17.67 -12.09
C VAL A 84 -4.23 18.09 -12.63
N HIS A 85 -5.26 17.33 -12.25
CA HIS A 85 -6.66 17.51 -12.67
C HIS A 85 -7.59 17.88 -11.50
N LEU A 86 -7.17 17.59 -10.27
CA LEU A 86 -7.80 17.99 -9.01
C LEU A 86 -6.70 18.14 -7.96
N ASP A 87 -6.79 19.18 -7.13
CA ASP A 87 -5.94 19.35 -5.96
C ASP A 87 -6.72 20.03 -4.83
N GLU A 88 -7.17 19.27 -3.84
CA GLU A 88 -7.91 19.78 -2.68
C GLU A 88 -7.01 20.48 -1.64
N PHE A 89 -5.69 20.49 -1.84
CA PHE A 89 -4.76 21.23 -0.98
C PHE A 89 -4.60 22.70 -1.40
N LEU A 90 -4.99 23.03 -2.63
CA LEU A 90 -4.97 24.41 -3.11
C LEU A 90 -6.05 25.25 -2.44
N PRO A 91 -5.79 26.56 -2.21
CA PRO A 91 -6.83 27.49 -1.82
C PRO A 91 -7.98 27.49 -2.83
N VAL A 92 -9.21 27.69 -2.34
CA VAL A 92 -10.40 27.76 -3.21
C VAL A 92 -10.20 28.85 -4.26
N GLY A 93 -10.27 28.46 -5.54
CA GLY A 93 -10.13 29.35 -6.69
C GLY A 93 -8.69 29.52 -7.21
N ALA A 94 -7.68 28.93 -6.55
CA ALA A 94 -6.32 28.90 -7.07
C ALA A 94 -6.23 27.99 -8.32
N PRO A 95 -5.45 28.37 -9.34
CA PRO A 95 -5.34 27.59 -10.56
C PRO A 95 -4.51 26.32 -10.38
N LEU A 96 -4.88 25.23 -11.08
CA LEU A 96 -4.18 23.94 -10.99
C LEU A 96 -2.70 24.01 -11.40
N SER A 97 -2.32 25.01 -12.21
CA SER A 97 -0.92 25.28 -12.56
C SER A 97 -0.03 25.62 -11.37
N GLU A 98 -0.61 26.02 -10.24
CA GLU A 98 0.11 26.25 -8.98
C GLU A 98 0.31 24.97 -8.16
N SER A 99 -0.36 23.88 -8.53
CA SER A 99 -0.20 22.59 -7.84
C SER A 99 1.23 22.07 -7.97
N ARG A 100 1.77 21.60 -6.85
CA ARG A 100 3.06 20.89 -6.79
C ARG A 100 2.89 19.39 -6.63
N GLN A 101 1.65 18.89 -6.75
CA GLN A 101 1.28 17.52 -6.45
C GLN A 101 1.44 16.56 -7.64
N GLY A 102 1.93 17.03 -8.79
CA GLY A 102 2.18 16.19 -9.98
C GLY A 102 3.15 15.02 -9.74
N GLY A 103 3.99 15.10 -8.70
CA GLY A 103 4.80 13.96 -8.25
C GLY A 103 3.96 12.73 -7.84
N GLY A 104 2.74 12.95 -7.34
CA GLY A 104 1.80 11.89 -6.98
C GLY A 104 1.45 11.01 -8.19
N GLY A 105 1.17 11.61 -9.34
CA GLY A 105 0.90 10.85 -10.57
C GLY A 105 2.09 10.04 -11.09
N ARG A 106 3.31 10.55 -10.88
CA ARG A 106 4.54 9.97 -11.46
C ARG A 106 5.17 8.85 -10.63
N ARG A 107 5.11 8.92 -9.29
CA ARG A 107 5.91 8.06 -8.39
C ARG A 107 5.79 6.57 -8.70
N TYR A 108 4.57 6.09 -8.92
CA TYR A 108 4.28 4.68 -9.18
C TYR A 108 3.71 4.41 -10.59
N ALA A 109 3.79 5.39 -11.51
CA ALA A 109 3.24 5.27 -12.87
C ALA A 109 3.69 3.98 -13.59
N ALA A 110 4.98 3.61 -13.46
CA ALA A 110 5.50 2.38 -14.06
C ALA A 110 4.82 1.11 -13.50
N VAL A 111 4.59 1.04 -12.19
CA VAL A 111 3.88 -0.08 -11.56
C VAL A 111 2.48 -0.21 -12.15
N PHE A 112 1.73 0.90 -12.24
CA PHE A 112 0.39 0.86 -12.80
C PHE A 112 0.36 0.57 -14.31
N ARG A 113 1.38 0.95 -15.08
CA ARG A 113 1.47 0.61 -16.51
C ARG A 113 1.78 -0.87 -16.73
N GLU A 114 2.68 -1.44 -15.94
CA GLU A 114 3.29 -2.75 -16.22
C GLU A 114 2.67 -3.90 -15.40
N ALA A 115 2.02 -3.60 -14.27
CA ALA A 115 1.30 -4.56 -13.43
C ALA A 115 -0.21 -4.25 -13.40
N PRO A 116 -0.99 -4.70 -14.41
CA PRO A 116 -2.42 -4.37 -14.52
C PRO A 116 -3.27 -4.90 -13.36
N GLN A 117 -2.79 -5.92 -12.64
CA GLN A 117 -3.43 -6.44 -11.42
C GLN A 117 -3.32 -5.49 -10.21
N VAL A 118 -2.41 -4.51 -10.25
CA VAL A 118 -2.23 -3.52 -9.19
C VAL A 118 -3.16 -2.33 -9.45
N ASN A 119 -4.08 -2.08 -8.52
CA ASN A 119 -5.00 -0.93 -8.54
C ASN A 119 -4.75 0.05 -7.40
N VAL A 120 -3.94 -0.33 -6.41
CA VAL A 120 -3.51 0.55 -5.34
C VAL A 120 -2.04 0.33 -5.03
N VAL A 121 -1.33 1.41 -4.76
CA VAL A 121 -0.02 1.40 -4.09
C VAL A 121 -0.12 2.29 -2.85
N ILE A 122 0.28 1.77 -1.69
CA ILE A 122 0.21 2.45 -0.39
C ILE A 122 1.60 2.49 0.21
N HIS A 123 2.14 3.69 0.41
CA HIS A 123 3.31 3.89 1.24
C HIS A 123 2.87 4.17 2.68
N VAL A 124 3.44 3.47 3.65
CA VAL A 124 3.05 3.55 5.07
C VAL A 124 4.25 3.41 5.99
N HIS A 125 4.26 4.16 7.10
CA HIS A 125 5.20 3.93 8.18
C HIS A 125 4.51 3.29 9.37
N THR A 126 4.91 2.05 9.66
CA THR A 126 4.48 1.27 10.82
C THR A 126 5.69 0.95 11.71
N PRO A 127 5.56 0.88 13.04
CA PRO A 127 6.70 0.76 13.93
C PRO A 127 7.50 -0.54 13.76
N TYR A 128 6.84 -1.68 13.61
CA TYR A 128 7.51 -2.99 13.57
C TYR A 128 7.99 -3.38 12.18
N LEU A 129 7.19 -3.19 11.11
CA LEU A 129 7.72 -3.35 9.75
C LEU A 129 8.83 -2.33 9.47
N GLY A 130 8.73 -1.11 10.00
CA GLY A 130 9.82 -0.13 9.97
C GLY A 130 11.08 -0.61 10.71
N GLY A 131 10.92 -1.27 11.86
CA GLY A 131 12.02 -1.94 12.57
C GLY A 131 12.70 -3.04 11.75
N TRP A 132 11.92 -3.91 11.10
CA TRP A 132 12.45 -4.91 10.16
C TRP A 132 13.14 -4.27 8.97
N ALA A 133 12.56 -3.21 8.40
CA ALA A 133 13.14 -2.47 7.31
C ALA A 133 14.47 -1.79 7.69
N ALA A 134 14.58 -1.27 8.92
CA ALA A 134 15.81 -0.70 9.47
C ALA A 134 16.88 -1.77 9.75
N ALA A 135 16.49 -3.03 9.96
CA ALA A 135 17.42 -4.15 10.06
C ALA A 135 17.96 -4.63 8.69
N HIS A 136 17.44 -4.10 7.57
CA HIS A 136 17.82 -4.46 6.20
C HIS A 136 17.69 -5.97 5.94
N ARG A 137 16.69 -6.60 6.56
CA ARG A 137 16.37 -8.03 6.42
C ARG A 137 15.06 -8.19 5.65
N VAL A 138 14.95 -9.28 4.90
CA VAL A 138 13.63 -9.75 4.43
C VAL A 138 12.73 -10.03 5.63
N PHE A 139 11.43 -9.80 5.47
CA PHE A 139 10.46 -10.07 6.53
C PHE A 139 9.76 -11.40 6.27
N PRO A 140 10.02 -12.46 7.05
CA PRO A 140 9.31 -13.72 6.90
C PRO A 140 7.86 -13.57 7.41
N LEU A 141 6.91 -14.15 6.69
CA LEU A 141 5.49 -14.13 7.06
C LEU A 141 5.13 -15.32 7.96
N ASN A 142 5.82 -15.52 9.09
CA ASN A 142 5.56 -16.65 10.00
C ASN A 142 4.42 -16.39 11.01
N TYR A 143 3.63 -15.32 10.83
CA TYR A 143 2.42 -15.10 11.60
C TYR A 143 1.20 -15.66 10.86
N ALA A 144 0.45 -16.56 11.50
CA ALA A 144 -0.62 -17.32 10.86
C ALA A 144 -1.70 -16.43 10.21
N ALA A 145 -2.10 -15.33 10.87
CA ALA A 145 -3.12 -14.44 10.30
C ALA A 145 -2.60 -13.62 9.11
N ALA A 146 -1.32 -13.22 9.12
CA ALA A 146 -0.68 -12.60 7.96
C ALA A 146 -0.55 -13.58 6.80
N GLN A 147 -0.13 -14.82 7.07
CA GLN A 147 0.01 -15.85 6.03
C GLN A 147 -1.33 -16.26 5.41
N ARG A 148 -2.43 -16.16 6.17
CA ARG A 148 -3.78 -16.50 5.72
C ARG A 148 -4.22 -15.70 4.48
N VAL A 149 -3.70 -14.49 4.30
CA VAL A 149 -4.20 -13.55 3.28
C VAL A 149 -3.27 -13.38 2.08
N THR A 150 -2.16 -14.12 2.02
CA THR A 150 -1.25 -14.14 0.88
C THR A 150 -0.58 -15.51 0.71
N LEU A 151 -0.16 -15.80 -0.52
CA LEU A 151 0.69 -16.94 -0.83
C LEU A 151 2.18 -16.62 -0.69
N ALA A 152 2.55 -15.34 -0.68
CA ALA A 152 3.92 -14.91 -0.42
C ALA A 152 4.39 -15.43 0.94
N ARG A 153 5.67 -15.80 0.99
CA ARG A 153 6.32 -16.35 2.20
C ARG A 153 7.12 -15.31 2.96
N GLU A 154 7.52 -14.25 2.28
CA GLU A 154 8.33 -13.17 2.82
C GLU A 154 8.06 -11.87 2.05
N LEU A 155 8.49 -10.74 2.64
CA LEU A 155 8.54 -9.45 1.97
C LEU A 155 10.01 -9.08 1.71
N PRO A 156 10.37 -8.73 0.46
CA PRO A 156 11.71 -8.29 0.15
C PRO A 156 11.96 -6.87 0.66
N VAL A 157 13.23 -6.50 0.82
CA VAL A 157 13.65 -5.19 1.31
C VAL A 157 14.38 -4.39 0.24
N TYR A 158 13.88 -3.19 -0.04
CA TYR A 158 14.45 -2.25 -0.97
C TYR A 158 15.54 -1.41 -0.29
N ILE A 159 16.80 -1.75 -0.57
CA ILE A 159 17.99 -1.14 0.05
C ILE A 159 18.68 -0.15 -0.90
N ASP A 160 18.93 -0.53 -2.15
CA ASP A 160 19.67 0.29 -3.11
C ASP A 160 18.78 1.35 -3.77
N ARG A 161 18.83 2.57 -3.23
CA ARG A 161 18.02 3.71 -3.70
C ARG A 161 18.43 4.27 -5.07
N ARG A 162 19.49 3.76 -5.71
CA ARG A 162 19.84 4.16 -7.09
C ARG A 162 18.85 3.60 -8.12
N GLN A 163 18.31 2.41 -7.85
CA GLN A 163 17.19 1.87 -8.59
C GLN A 163 15.92 2.63 -8.20
N PRO A 164 15.03 3.05 -9.11
CA PRO A 164 13.73 3.60 -8.73
C PRO A 164 12.87 2.57 -7.98
N GLU A 165 12.21 2.98 -6.89
CA GLU A 165 11.33 2.10 -6.09
C GLU A 165 10.30 1.35 -6.95
N SER A 166 9.69 2.03 -7.92
CA SER A 166 8.72 1.42 -8.84
C SER A 166 9.30 0.27 -9.66
N ARG A 167 10.59 0.31 -9.98
CA ARG A 167 11.28 -0.80 -10.65
C ARG A 167 11.56 -1.95 -9.71
N PHE A 168 11.96 -1.67 -8.47
CA PHE A 168 12.11 -2.71 -7.46
C PHE A 168 10.80 -3.47 -7.19
N ILE A 169 9.67 -2.75 -7.12
CA ILE A 169 8.33 -3.36 -6.98
C ILE A 169 8.03 -4.30 -8.15
N LEU A 170 8.35 -3.89 -9.39
CA LEU A 170 8.13 -4.71 -10.58
C LEU A 170 9.03 -5.95 -10.59
N ASP A 171 10.29 -5.83 -10.19
CA ASP A 171 11.20 -6.96 -10.06
C ASP A 171 10.70 -7.95 -8.98
N ALA A 172 10.20 -7.44 -7.85
CA ALA A 172 9.61 -8.25 -6.79
C ALA A 172 8.36 -9.01 -7.29
N LEU A 173 7.47 -8.34 -8.02
CA LEU A 173 6.28 -8.97 -8.63
C LEU A 173 6.65 -9.99 -9.71
N ALA A 174 7.73 -9.77 -10.45
CA ALA A 174 8.22 -10.73 -11.43
C ALA A 174 8.80 -11.99 -10.78
N ALA A 175 9.45 -11.84 -9.62
CA ALA A 175 9.98 -12.96 -8.84
C ALA A 175 8.89 -13.75 -8.10
N ASP A 176 7.93 -13.05 -7.48
CA ASP A 176 6.77 -13.65 -6.82
C ASP A 176 5.51 -12.81 -7.12
N PRO A 177 4.59 -13.27 -7.97
CA PRO A 177 3.37 -12.53 -8.30
C PRO A 177 2.40 -12.40 -7.12
N HIS A 178 2.64 -13.11 -6.00
CA HIS A 178 1.84 -13.05 -4.79
C HIS A 178 2.39 -12.08 -3.75
N VAL A 179 3.58 -11.50 -3.97
CA VAL A 179 4.17 -10.53 -3.03
C VAL A 179 3.24 -9.31 -2.93
N PRO A 180 2.75 -8.96 -1.74
CA PRO A 180 1.77 -7.87 -1.60
C PRO A 180 2.42 -6.54 -1.16
N ALA A 181 3.71 -6.56 -0.83
CA ALA A 181 4.43 -5.41 -0.30
C ALA A 181 5.94 -5.59 -0.39
N VAL A 182 6.66 -4.48 -0.31
CA VAL A 182 8.10 -4.43 -0.07
C VAL A 182 8.39 -3.60 1.18
N LEU A 183 9.47 -3.94 1.90
CA LEU A 183 10.01 -3.08 2.94
C LEU A 183 10.90 -2.01 2.31
N GLU A 184 10.89 -0.81 2.87
CA GLU A 184 11.74 0.29 2.46
C GLU A 184 12.84 0.51 3.50
N ALA A 185 14.09 0.20 3.17
CA ALA A 185 15.19 0.26 4.13
C ALA A 185 15.26 1.65 4.82
N ASN A 186 15.32 1.64 6.16
CA ASN A 186 15.30 2.80 7.05
C ASN A 186 14.03 3.69 6.97
N GLY A 187 12.94 3.18 6.42
CA GLY A 187 11.66 3.89 6.30
C GLY A 187 10.52 3.05 6.86
N GLY A 188 9.58 2.69 5.99
CA GLY A 188 8.43 1.84 6.33
C GLY A 188 8.25 0.72 5.31
N ALA A 189 7.06 0.64 4.75
CA ALA A 189 6.71 -0.37 3.75
C ALA A 189 5.83 0.23 2.65
N THR A 190 5.93 -0.36 1.46
CA THR A 190 5.07 -0.05 0.32
C THR A 190 4.26 -1.28 -0.04
N PHE A 191 2.95 -1.20 0.16
CA PHE A 191 1.98 -2.23 -0.17
C PHE A 191 1.38 -1.98 -1.54
N PHE A 192 1.06 -3.03 -2.28
CA PHE A 192 0.41 -2.93 -3.58
C PHE A 192 -0.58 -4.07 -3.75
N GLY A 193 -1.71 -3.78 -4.39
CA GLY A 193 -2.77 -4.77 -4.49
C GLY A 193 -3.98 -4.32 -5.30
N PRO A 194 -5.05 -5.12 -5.28
CA PRO A 194 -6.19 -4.92 -6.16
C PRO A 194 -7.22 -3.92 -5.61
N ARG A 195 -7.23 -3.63 -4.30
CA ARG A 195 -8.22 -2.76 -3.64
C ARG A 195 -7.65 -2.06 -2.40
N LEU A 196 -7.96 -0.77 -2.22
CA LEU A 196 -7.50 0.08 -1.12
C LEU A 196 -7.76 -0.52 0.28
N LEU A 197 -9.01 -0.85 0.59
CA LEU A 197 -9.37 -1.40 1.91
C LEU A 197 -8.71 -2.76 2.18
N GLN A 198 -8.55 -3.60 1.15
CA GLN A 198 -7.91 -4.91 1.30
C GLN A 198 -6.42 -4.74 1.60
N SER A 199 -5.72 -3.89 0.85
CA SER A 199 -4.30 -3.61 1.10
C SER A 199 -4.09 -2.99 2.49
N ALA A 200 -5.01 -2.14 2.97
CA ALA A 200 -4.94 -1.61 4.33
C ALA A 200 -5.18 -2.67 5.42
N GLN A 201 -6.02 -3.68 5.18
CA GLN A 201 -6.15 -4.83 6.08
C GLN A 201 -4.85 -5.66 6.12
N TRP A 202 -4.15 -5.80 5.00
CA TRP A 202 -2.85 -6.46 4.97
C TRP A 202 -1.81 -5.69 5.80
N ILE A 203 -1.78 -4.35 5.71
CA ILE A 203 -0.90 -3.51 6.55
C ILE A 203 -1.09 -3.85 8.03
N LEU A 204 -2.34 -3.89 8.52
CA LEU A 204 -2.64 -4.25 9.91
C LEU A 204 -2.13 -5.64 10.29
N LEU A 205 -2.46 -6.66 9.51
CA LEU A 205 -2.08 -8.04 9.79
C LEU A 205 -0.56 -8.25 9.74
N PHE A 206 0.12 -7.55 8.84
CA PHE A 206 1.54 -7.72 8.60
C PHE A 206 2.34 -6.97 9.65
N GLU A 207 1.86 -5.80 10.06
CA GLU A 207 2.40 -5.08 11.22
C GLU A 207 2.25 -5.89 12.51
N GLU A 208 1.08 -6.51 12.74
CA GLU A 208 0.87 -7.38 13.89
C GLU A 208 1.81 -8.62 13.84
N GLY A 209 2.00 -9.19 12.65
CA GLY A 209 3.00 -10.23 12.44
C GLY A 209 4.42 -9.74 12.72
N ALA A 210 4.76 -8.52 12.31
CA ALA A 210 6.06 -7.93 12.56
C ALA A 210 6.30 -7.68 14.05
N TYR A 211 5.25 -7.25 14.78
CA TYR A 211 5.27 -7.10 16.23
C TYR A 211 5.59 -8.41 16.95
N PHE A 212 4.80 -9.46 16.71
CA PHE A 212 5.01 -10.74 17.36
C PHE A 212 6.37 -11.33 17.02
N GLN A 213 6.82 -11.17 15.78
CA GLN A 213 8.10 -11.71 15.36
C GLN A 213 9.27 -10.95 15.97
N ALA A 214 9.21 -9.61 16.05
CA ALA A 214 10.22 -8.81 16.75
C ALA A 214 10.31 -9.18 18.25
N LEU A 215 9.17 -9.45 18.90
CA LEU A 215 9.18 -9.98 20.27
C LEU A 215 9.79 -11.39 20.33
N GLY A 216 9.42 -12.27 19.39
CA GLY A 216 9.90 -13.65 19.31
C GLY A 216 11.40 -13.77 19.09
N GLU A 217 12.02 -12.85 18.35
CA GLU A 217 13.49 -12.80 18.19
C GLU A 217 14.20 -12.70 19.55
N ASN A 218 13.61 -11.99 20.53
CA ASN A 218 14.15 -11.89 21.90
C ASN A 218 13.94 -13.16 22.75
N LEU A 219 13.10 -14.09 22.29
CA LEU A 219 12.73 -15.32 22.99
C LEU A 219 13.42 -16.57 22.39
N GLY A 220 14.43 -16.39 21.54
CA GLY A 220 15.16 -17.47 20.88
C GLY A 220 14.86 -17.63 19.39
N GLY A 221 14.17 -16.67 18.78
CA GLY A 221 13.90 -16.66 17.34
C GLY A 221 12.53 -17.23 16.98
N VAL A 222 11.91 -16.65 15.95
CA VAL A 222 10.63 -17.12 15.43
C VAL A 222 10.83 -18.36 14.58
N GLN A 223 10.04 -19.40 14.85
CA GLN A 223 10.11 -20.65 14.09
C GLN A 223 9.22 -20.60 12.84
N PRO A 224 9.60 -21.30 11.76
CA PRO A 224 8.71 -21.56 10.64
C PRO A 224 7.43 -22.28 11.09
N PHE A 225 6.42 -22.23 10.23
CA PHE A 225 5.19 -22.96 10.48
C PHE A 225 5.41 -24.48 10.56
N GLY A 226 4.78 -25.10 11.56
CA GLY A 226 4.69 -26.55 11.65
C GLY A 226 3.87 -27.16 10.50
N GLU A 227 3.94 -28.49 10.39
CA GLU A 227 3.20 -29.24 9.39
C GLU A 227 1.69 -28.96 9.47
N GLY A 228 1.03 -28.83 8.32
CA GLY A 228 -0.41 -28.60 8.21
C GLY A 228 -0.88 -27.16 8.49
N VAL A 229 -0.05 -26.28 9.07
CA VAL A 229 -0.47 -24.91 9.38
C VAL A 229 -0.81 -24.11 8.12
N LEU A 230 -0.01 -24.23 7.05
CA LEU A 230 -0.30 -23.54 5.78
C LEU A 230 -1.59 -24.02 5.14
N GLU A 231 -1.82 -25.33 5.16
CA GLU A 231 -3.06 -25.91 4.67
C GLU A 231 -4.26 -25.38 5.45
N GLN A 232 -4.17 -25.38 6.79
CA GLN A 232 -5.21 -24.84 7.64
C GLN A 232 -5.50 -23.38 7.33
N GLN A 233 -4.47 -22.52 7.29
CA GLN A 233 -4.67 -21.08 7.07
C GLN A 233 -5.22 -20.80 5.68
N TRP A 234 -4.68 -21.42 4.63
CA TRP A 234 -5.11 -21.16 3.26
C TRP A 234 -6.48 -21.77 2.92
N ARG A 235 -6.92 -22.83 3.60
CA ARG A 235 -8.32 -23.30 3.48
C ARG A 235 -9.32 -22.27 4.00
N MET A 236 -8.97 -21.47 5.00
CA MET A 236 -9.88 -20.44 5.55
C MET A 236 -10.18 -19.31 4.57
N THR A 237 -9.32 -19.08 3.59
CA THR A 237 -9.43 -18.00 2.59
C THR A 237 -9.55 -18.49 1.16
N GLY A 238 -9.63 -19.80 0.94
CA GLY A 238 -9.73 -20.40 -0.40
C GLY A 238 -8.41 -20.41 -1.18
N LEU A 239 -7.28 -20.07 -0.56
CA LEU A 239 -5.97 -20.05 -1.19
C LEU A 239 -5.33 -21.45 -1.31
N TRP A 240 -5.93 -22.49 -0.74
CA TRP A 240 -5.29 -23.81 -0.61
C TRP A 240 -4.92 -24.45 -1.96
N GLU A 241 -5.82 -24.42 -2.95
CA GLU A 241 -5.55 -25.09 -4.23
C GLU A 241 -4.37 -24.49 -4.98
N GLU A 242 -4.19 -23.18 -4.89
CA GLU A 242 -3.05 -22.48 -5.48
C GLU A 242 -1.79 -22.67 -4.62
N GLY A 243 -1.91 -22.46 -3.31
CA GLY A 243 -0.80 -22.63 -2.38
C GLY A 243 -0.21 -24.03 -2.35
N ARG A 244 -1.03 -25.07 -2.49
CA ARG A 244 -0.55 -26.46 -2.58
C ARG A 244 0.37 -26.67 -3.79
N LYS A 245 0.05 -26.06 -4.94
CA LYS A 245 0.89 -26.16 -6.15
C LYS A 245 2.26 -25.52 -5.91
N LEU A 246 2.31 -24.38 -5.23
CA LEU A 246 3.55 -23.71 -4.87
C LEU A 246 4.43 -24.57 -3.95
N ILE A 247 3.84 -25.16 -2.91
CA ILE A 247 4.57 -26.05 -1.98
C ILE A 247 5.09 -27.30 -2.72
N GLN A 248 4.30 -27.87 -3.63
CA GLN A 248 4.69 -29.06 -4.38
C GLN A 248 5.85 -28.78 -5.35
N HIS A 249 5.85 -27.64 -6.04
CA HIS A 249 6.97 -27.25 -6.92
C HIS A 249 8.27 -27.01 -6.15
N GLN A 250 8.20 -26.47 -4.92
CA GLN A 250 9.40 -26.29 -4.08
C GLN A 250 9.99 -27.61 -3.55
N ARG A 251 9.24 -28.70 -3.59
CA ARG A 251 9.67 -30.04 -3.13
C ARG A 251 10.15 -30.96 -4.27
N ALA A 252 10.04 -30.54 -5.53
CA ALA A 252 10.56 -31.33 -6.64
C ALA A 252 12.10 -31.25 -6.68
N PRO A 253 12.83 -32.37 -6.78
CA PRO A 253 14.27 -32.35 -6.94
C PRO A 253 14.65 -31.65 -8.25
N SER A 254 15.71 -30.83 -8.18
CA SER A 254 16.35 -30.21 -9.36
C SER A 254 17.17 -31.22 -10.15
#